data_AF-A0A2S9FKN2-F1
#
_entry.id   AF-A0A2S9FKN2-F1
#
_cell.length_a   1.000
_cell.length_b   1.000
_cell.length_c   1.000
_cell.angle_alpha   90.00
_cell.angle_beta   90.00
_cell.angle_gamma   90.00
#
_symmetry.space_group_name_H-M   'P 1'
#
loop_
_entity.id
_entity.type
_entity.pdbx_description
1 polymer ?
#
loop_
_entity_poly.entity_id
_entity_poly.type
_entity_poly.pdbx_seq_one_letter_code
_entity_poly.pdbx_strand_id
1 'polypeptide(L)'
;KTSGGQPIPSYEAEYAEIEAIARGIDDAGGGLLQFVPDLMAGDYEGALSAVFDVAAEVGLPVTFTLAIGNAGPPIHLDALRMVEKANHNGGDVTGQIFPRPIGLLLGLDLSGNPFVMYPSYREIAGLPLAERVAEMRKPEVRERILNDKPESDGHPLMFAAQAWNYMFP
;
A
#
# COMPACT_ATOMS: atom_id res chain seq x y z
N LYS A 1 -13.29 -5.50 14.05
CA LYS A 1 -14.30 -5.12 15.08
C LYS A 1 -15.40 -6.17 15.12
N THR A 2 -15.80 -6.67 16.29
CA THR A 2 -17.03 -7.47 16.41
C THR A 2 -18.26 -6.57 16.33
N SER A 3 -19.45 -7.15 16.16
CA SER A 3 -20.73 -6.43 16.08
C SER A 3 -21.06 -5.55 17.31
N GLY A 4 -20.31 -5.68 18.42
CA GLY A 4 -20.42 -4.85 19.62
C GLY A 4 -19.32 -3.78 19.79
N GLY A 5 -18.46 -3.55 18.80
CA GLY A 5 -17.43 -2.50 18.86
C GLY A 5 -16.22 -2.81 19.74
N GLN A 6 -16.16 -4.00 20.34
CA GLN A 6 -14.99 -4.49 21.07
C GLN A 6 -13.86 -4.88 20.10
N PRO A 7 -12.58 -4.75 20.51
CA PRO A 7 -11.46 -5.37 19.80
C PRO A 7 -11.77 -6.86 19.61
N ILE A 8 -11.45 -7.39 18.43
CA ILE A 8 -11.68 -8.80 18.12
C ILE A 8 -10.73 -9.65 19.01
N PRO A 9 -11.16 -10.82 19.53
CA PRO A 9 -10.33 -11.66 20.42
C PRO A 9 -8.94 -12.03 19.88
N SER A 10 -8.74 -11.89 18.56
CA SER A 10 -7.46 -12.08 17.90
C SER A 10 -6.40 -11.01 18.23
N TYR A 11 -6.79 -9.84 18.75
CA TYR A 11 -5.85 -8.75 19.07
C TYR A 11 -4.90 -9.12 20.23
N GLU A 12 -5.41 -9.79 21.27
CA GLU A 12 -4.58 -10.28 22.38
C GLU A 12 -3.75 -11.50 21.97
N ALA A 13 -4.26 -12.34 21.06
CA ALA A 13 -3.51 -13.44 20.49
C ALA A 13 -2.32 -12.96 19.64
N GLU A 14 -2.48 -11.84 18.91
CA GLU A 14 -1.44 -11.24 18.07
C GLU A 14 -0.27 -10.70 18.90
N TYR A 15 -0.51 -10.08 20.06
CA TYR A 15 0.57 -9.64 20.96
C TYR A 15 1.36 -10.81 21.56
N ALA A 16 0.66 -11.82 22.08
CA ALA A 16 1.30 -12.99 22.69
C ALA A 16 2.16 -13.77 21.67
N GLU A 17 1.72 -13.84 20.42
CA GLU A 17 2.50 -14.43 19.33
C GLU A 17 3.77 -13.62 19.01
N ILE A 18 3.65 -12.29 18.91
CA ILE A 18 4.80 -11.39 18.69
C ILE A 18 5.81 -11.52 19.85
N GLU A 19 5.34 -11.55 21.09
CA GLU A 19 6.18 -11.74 22.27
C GLU A 19 6.90 -13.09 22.25
N ALA A 20 6.19 -14.17 21.97
CA ALA A 20 6.79 -15.50 21.91
C ALA A 20 7.88 -15.59 20.82
N ILE A 21 7.66 -14.97 19.66
CA ILE A 21 8.66 -14.90 18.58
C ILE A 21 9.88 -14.09 19.03
N ALA A 22 9.67 -12.91 19.61
CA ALA A 22 10.75 -12.03 20.05
C ALA A 22 11.62 -12.69 21.14
N ARG A 23 11.00 -13.33 22.13
CA ARG A 23 11.71 -14.10 23.15
C ARG A 23 12.49 -15.27 22.56
N GLY A 24 11.92 -15.96 21.57
CA GLY A 24 12.64 -17.01 20.85
C GLY A 24 13.89 -16.52 20.11
N ILE A 25 13.87 -15.29 19.59
CA ILE A 25 15.04 -14.67 18.95
C ILE A 25 16.09 -14.29 20.00
N ASP A 26 15.68 -13.74 21.14
CA ASP A 26 16.57 -13.43 22.26
C ASP A 26 17.24 -14.71 22.82
N ASP A 27 16.45 -15.75 23.09
CA ASP A 27 16.93 -17.07 23.54
C ASP A 27 17.92 -17.71 22.56
N ALA A 28 17.81 -17.39 21.27
CA ALA A 28 18.72 -17.86 20.22
C ALA A 28 20.04 -17.07 20.14
N GLY A 29 20.25 -16.08 21.01
CA GLY A 29 21.46 -15.24 21.07
C GLY A 29 21.31 -13.86 20.45
N GLY A 30 20.07 -13.41 20.21
CA GLY A 30 19.76 -12.08 19.67
C GLY A 30 19.68 -12.03 18.14
N GLY A 31 19.34 -10.86 17.61
CA GLY A 31 19.11 -10.66 16.19
C GLY A 31 18.41 -9.34 15.89
N LEU A 32 17.46 -9.36 14.97
CA LEU A 32 16.59 -8.21 14.65
C LEU A 32 15.17 -8.69 14.36
N LEU A 33 14.18 -7.84 14.63
CA LEU A 33 12.81 -8.03 14.19
C LEU A 33 12.57 -7.25 12.90
N GLN A 34 12.08 -7.92 11.87
CA GLN A 34 11.65 -7.29 10.61
C GLN A 34 10.22 -7.68 10.26
N PHE A 35 9.40 -6.68 9.94
CA PHE A 35 8.01 -6.92 9.53
C PHE A 35 7.50 -5.91 8.50
N VAL A 36 6.40 -6.27 7.85
CA VAL A 36 5.67 -5.45 6.89
C VAL A 36 4.30 -5.11 7.48
N PRO A 37 4.13 -3.92 8.09
CA PRO A 37 2.84 -3.51 8.63
C PRO A 37 1.86 -3.15 7.51
N ASP A 38 0.57 -3.39 7.76
CA ASP A 38 -0.49 -2.77 6.96
C ASP A 38 -0.73 -1.34 7.45
N LEU A 39 0.07 -0.40 6.94
CA LEU A 39 -0.06 1.02 7.26
C LEU A 39 -1.33 1.66 6.68
N MET A 40 -2.01 0.97 5.76
CA MET A 40 -3.27 1.46 5.17
C MET A 40 -4.49 0.98 5.96
N ALA A 41 -4.30 0.04 6.91
CA ALA A 41 -5.30 -0.34 7.88
C ALA A 41 -5.54 0.78 8.90
N GLY A 42 -6.79 0.90 9.37
CA GLY A 42 -7.17 1.95 10.32
C GLY A 42 -6.58 1.79 11.73
N ASP A 43 -5.91 0.67 12.02
CA ASP A 43 -5.36 0.29 13.32
C ASP A 43 -3.85 0.05 13.30
N TYR A 44 -3.13 0.58 12.30
CA TYR A 44 -1.68 0.42 12.16
C TYR A 44 -0.89 0.85 13.41
N GLU A 45 -1.38 1.84 14.18
CA GLU A 45 -0.74 2.30 15.41
C GLU A 45 -0.65 1.20 16.48
N GLY A 46 -1.68 0.34 16.57
CA GLY A 46 -1.69 -0.77 17.51
C GLY A 46 -0.65 -1.82 17.13
N ALA A 47 -0.59 -2.18 15.85
CA ALA A 47 0.36 -3.13 15.32
C ALA A 47 1.82 -2.66 15.48
N LEU A 48 2.12 -1.39 15.17
CA LEU A 48 3.45 -0.82 15.36
C LEU A 48 3.84 -0.79 16.83
N SER A 49 2.95 -0.31 17.71
CA SER A 49 3.24 -0.19 19.15
C SER A 49 3.51 -1.57 19.77
N ALA A 50 2.70 -2.58 19.45
CA ALA A 50 2.88 -3.94 19.95
C ALA A 50 4.28 -4.49 19.64
N VAL A 51 4.75 -4.35 18.39
CA VAL A 51 6.08 -4.83 18.01
C VAL A 51 7.19 -4.00 18.65
N PHE A 52 7.04 -2.66 18.72
CA PHE A 52 8.07 -1.79 19.31
C PHE A 52 8.21 -2.03 20.82
N ASP A 53 7.10 -2.20 21.53
CA ASP A 53 7.08 -2.44 22.97
C ASP A 53 7.72 -3.80 23.31
N VAL A 54 7.29 -4.88 22.63
CA VAL A 54 7.90 -6.21 22.81
C VAL A 54 9.40 -6.19 22.52
N ALA A 55 9.80 -5.57 21.41
CA ALA A 55 11.21 -5.50 21.03
C ALA A 55 12.06 -4.75 22.07
N ALA A 56 11.52 -3.66 22.64
CA ALA A 56 12.17 -2.93 23.71
C ALA A 56 12.30 -3.76 25.00
N GLU A 57 11.28 -4.56 25.35
CA GLU A 57 11.32 -5.44 26.52
C GLU A 57 12.42 -6.51 26.44
N VAL A 58 12.69 -7.04 25.24
CA VAL A 58 13.74 -8.05 25.01
C VAL A 58 15.05 -7.47 24.47
N GLY A 59 15.15 -6.16 24.30
CA GLY A 59 16.36 -5.48 23.82
C GLY A 59 16.73 -5.77 22.35
N LEU A 60 15.75 -6.09 21.51
CA LEU A 60 15.97 -6.36 20.09
C LEU A 60 15.78 -5.11 19.22
N PRO A 61 16.65 -4.88 18.23
CA PRO A 61 16.42 -3.85 17.22
C PRO A 61 15.28 -4.25 16.27
N VAL A 62 14.53 -3.25 15.80
CA VAL A 62 13.41 -3.39 14.87
C VAL A 62 13.72 -2.66 13.57
N THR A 63 13.46 -3.32 12.45
CA THR A 63 13.33 -2.67 11.14
C THR A 63 11.96 -2.97 10.55
N PHE A 64 11.33 -2.04 9.84
CA PHE A 64 10.04 -2.32 9.23
C PHE A 64 9.85 -1.58 7.91
N THR A 65 9.00 -2.13 7.04
CA THR A 65 8.68 -1.45 5.77
C THR A 65 7.78 -0.23 6.04
N LEU A 66 8.31 0.96 5.78
CA LEU A 66 7.57 2.22 5.85
C LEU A 66 7.05 2.58 4.46
N ALA A 67 5.85 2.10 4.15
CA ALA A 67 5.18 2.40 2.88
C ALA A 67 4.67 3.85 2.85
N ILE A 68 4.81 4.50 1.70
CA ILE A 68 4.30 5.84 1.44
C ILE A 68 3.26 5.74 0.33
N GLY A 69 2.02 6.11 0.66
CA GLY A 69 0.91 6.13 -0.29
C GLY A 69 0.86 7.41 -1.13
N ASN A 70 0.29 7.30 -2.33
CA ASN A 70 0.01 8.42 -3.25
C ASN A 70 -1.36 9.07 -3.02
N ALA A 71 -2.10 8.67 -1.99
CA ALA A 71 -3.43 9.18 -1.70
C ALA A 71 -3.74 9.06 -0.20
N GLY A 72 -4.72 9.85 0.25
CA GLY A 72 -5.14 9.88 1.65
C GLY A 72 -4.19 10.67 2.55
N PRO A 73 -4.40 10.60 3.88
CA PRO A 73 -3.54 11.25 4.86
C PRO A 73 -2.10 10.72 4.80
N PRO A 74 -1.09 11.54 5.13
CA PRO A 74 0.31 11.13 5.14
C PRO A 74 0.67 10.27 6.37
N ILE A 75 0.13 9.05 6.44
CA ILE A 75 0.25 8.12 7.59
C ILE A 75 1.72 7.84 7.97
N HIS A 76 2.63 7.88 6.98
CA HIS A 76 4.06 7.70 7.21
C HIS A 76 4.66 8.73 8.19
N LEU A 77 4.12 9.96 8.26
CA LEU A 77 4.58 10.97 9.22
C LEU A 77 4.23 10.58 10.65
N ASP A 78 3.08 9.96 10.85
CA ASP A 78 2.64 9.50 12.17
C ASP A 78 3.46 8.30 12.62
N ALA A 79 3.70 7.34 11.71
CA ALA A 79 4.63 6.23 11.95
C ALA A 79 6.04 6.71 12.30
N LEU A 80 6.57 7.75 11.62
CA LEU A 80 7.87 8.35 11.96
C LEU A 80 7.88 8.94 13.38
N ARG A 81 6.81 9.62 13.80
CA ARG A 81 6.67 10.12 15.18
C ARG A 81 6.65 8.99 16.22
N MET A 82 6.05 7.85 15.88
CA MET A 82 6.09 6.65 16.74
C MET A 82 7.50 6.08 16.86
N VAL A 83 8.26 6.03 15.76
CA VAL A 83 9.67 5.62 15.76
C VAL A 83 10.51 6.55 16.62
N GLU A 84 10.36 7.87 16.45
CA GLU A 84 11.06 8.87 17.27
C GLU A 84 10.78 8.68 18.76
N LYS A 85 9.51 8.44 19.12
CA LYS A 85 9.10 8.18 20.50
C LYS A 85 9.71 6.88 21.04
N ALA A 86 9.67 5.78 20.28
CA ALA A 86 10.24 4.50 20.70
C ALA A 86 11.75 4.61 20.95
N ASN A 87 12.47 5.28 20.04
CA ASN A 87 13.92 5.48 20.16
C ASN A 87 14.28 6.43 21.32
N HIS A 88 13.46 7.46 21.56
CA HIS A 88 13.64 8.34 22.72
C HIS A 88 13.54 7.57 24.05
N ASN A 89 12.72 6.52 24.08
CA ASN A 89 12.52 5.66 25.26
C ASN A 89 13.54 4.52 25.37
N GLY A 90 14.61 4.55 24.56
CA GLY A 90 15.70 3.57 24.61
C GLY A 90 15.55 2.38 23.67
N GLY A 91 14.54 2.38 22.79
CA GLY A 91 14.43 1.41 21.70
C GLY A 91 15.42 1.65 20.56
N ASP A 92 15.50 0.68 19.65
CA ASP A 92 16.27 0.77 18.39
C ASP A 92 15.37 0.39 17.21
N VAL A 93 14.65 1.36 16.67
CA VAL A 93 13.65 1.18 15.62
C VAL A 93 14.04 2.00 14.38
N THR A 94 14.06 1.34 13.22
CA THR A 94 14.34 1.96 11.92
C THR A 94 13.26 1.66 10.88
N GLY A 95 12.64 2.70 10.32
CA GLY A 95 11.74 2.58 9.17
C GLY A 95 12.52 2.47 7.84
N GLN A 96 12.15 1.51 6.99
CA GLN A 96 12.75 1.26 5.68
C GLN A 96 11.87 1.85 4.58
N ILE A 97 12.37 2.86 3.87
CA ILE A 97 11.71 3.46 2.72
C ILE A 97 12.29 2.85 1.44
N PHE A 98 11.42 2.52 0.48
CA PHE A 98 11.88 2.01 -0.81
C PHE A 98 12.65 3.09 -1.59
N PRO A 99 13.83 2.78 -2.15
CA PRO A 99 14.60 3.74 -2.97
C PRO A 99 13.95 4.00 -4.33
N ARG A 100 12.96 3.19 -4.73
CA ARG A 100 12.18 3.31 -5.97
C ARG A 100 10.70 3.08 -5.65
N PRO A 101 9.77 3.87 -6.21
CA PRO A 101 8.34 3.65 -6.02
C PRO A 101 7.90 2.31 -6.61
N ILE A 102 6.93 1.69 -5.94
CA ILE A 102 6.13 0.60 -6.51
C ILE A 102 5.15 1.23 -7.49
N GLY A 103 5.12 0.74 -8.72
CA GLY A 103 4.28 1.32 -9.77
C GLY A 103 3.95 0.33 -10.86
N LEU A 104 2.96 0.69 -11.68
CA LEU A 104 2.54 -0.08 -12.84
C LEU A 104 3.06 0.60 -14.10
N LEU A 105 3.52 -0.21 -15.06
CA LEU A 105 3.75 0.28 -16.42
C LEU A 105 2.43 0.23 -17.18
N LEU A 106 1.94 1.39 -17.57
CA LEU A 106 0.71 1.53 -18.35
C LEU A 106 1.07 1.91 -19.77
N GLY A 107 0.38 1.30 -20.72
CA GLY A 107 0.62 1.50 -22.14
C GLY A 107 -0.58 1.05 -22.93
N LEU A 108 -0.85 1.72 -24.04
CA LEU A 108 -2.03 1.44 -24.85
C LEU A 108 -2.10 -0.04 -25.27
N ASP A 109 -0.94 -0.66 -25.52
CA ASP A 109 -0.79 -2.08 -25.89
C ASP A 109 -0.55 -3.04 -24.72
N LEU A 110 -0.50 -2.53 -23.50
CA LEU A 110 -0.34 -3.34 -22.30
C LEU A 110 -1.73 -3.68 -21.71
N SER A 111 -1.73 -4.61 -20.75
CA SER A 111 -2.95 -5.02 -20.04
C SER A 111 -3.64 -3.87 -19.30
N GLY A 112 -2.91 -2.78 -18.99
CA GLY A 112 -3.45 -1.58 -18.38
C GLY A 112 -3.11 -0.33 -19.20
N ASN A 113 -4.12 0.51 -19.43
CA ASN A 113 -3.99 1.85 -19.98
C ASN A 113 -5.06 2.77 -19.35
N PRO A 114 -4.92 4.10 -19.43
CA PRO A 114 -5.84 5.04 -18.76
C PRO A 114 -7.33 4.87 -19.11
N PHE A 115 -7.60 4.33 -20.31
CA PHE A 115 -8.95 4.19 -20.86
C PHE A 115 -9.52 2.77 -20.74
N VAL A 116 -8.78 1.81 -20.19
CA VAL A 116 -9.17 0.38 -20.18
C VAL A 116 -10.51 0.10 -19.48
N MET A 117 -10.90 0.97 -18.54
CA MET A 117 -12.16 0.87 -17.82
C MET A 117 -13.31 1.67 -18.44
N TYR A 118 -13.08 2.39 -19.55
CA TYR A 118 -14.07 3.25 -20.18
C TYR A 118 -14.87 2.46 -21.24
N PRO A 119 -16.21 2.35 -21.11
CA PRO A 119 -17.05 1.64 -22.08
C PRO A 119 -16.79 2.05 -23.53
N SER A 120 -16.68 3.35 -23.79
CA SER A 120 -16.45 3.92 -25.11
C SER A 120 -15.09 3.55 -25.73
N TYR A 121 -14.08 3.26 -24.89
CA TYR A 121 -12.78 2.74 -25.33
C TYR A 121 -12.83 1.22 -25.55
N ARG A 122 -13.58 0.48 -24.73
CA ARG A 122 -13.73 -0.97 -24.86
C ARG A 122 -14.28 -1.38 -26.23
N GLU A 123 -15.12 -0.54 -26.84
CA GLU A 123 -15.61 -0.71 -28.21
C GLU A 123 -14.50 -0.85 -29.27
N ILE A 124 -13.34 -0.21 -29.05
CA ILE A 124 -12.20 -0.23 -29.97
C ILE A 124 -10.98 -1.00 -29.42
N ALA A 125 -11.08 -1.55 -28.21
CA ALA A 125 -9.95 -2.15 -27.51
C ALA A 125 -9.41 -3.42 -28.20
N GLY A 126 -10.25 -4.11 -28.97
CA GLY A 126 -9.89 -5.32 -29.74
C GLY A 126 -9.19 -5.05 -31.08
N LEU A 127 -9.08 -3.79 -31.51
CA LEU A 127 -8.39 -3.44 -32.74
C LEU A 127 -6.87 -3.61 -32.59
N PRO A 128 -6.14 -3.97 -33.67
CA PRO A 128 -4.69 -3.88 -33.70
C PRO A 128 -4.22 -2.48 -33.29
N LEU A 129 -3.07 -2.38 -32.60
CA LEU A 129 -2.59 -1.12 -32.02
C LEU A 129 -2.62 0.06 -33.00
N ALA A 130 -2.17 -0.13 -34.25
CA ALA A 130 -2.14 0.93 -35.26
C ALA A 130 -3.54 1.45 -35.63
N GLU A 131 -4.52 0.54 -35.77
CA GLU A 131 -5.91 0.89 -36.06
C GLU A 131 -6.58 1.54 -34.87
N ARG A 132 -6.36 1.02 -33.65
CA ARG A 132 -6.85 1.63 -32.41
C ARG A 132 -6.34 3.06 -32.24
N VAL A 133 -5.05 3.30 -32.53
CA VAL A 133 -4.45 4.65 -32.50
C VAL A 133 -5.09 5.55 -33.56
N ALA A 134 -5.37 5.04 -34.76
CA ALA A 134 -6.04 5.81 -35.80
C ALA A 134 -7.47 6.20 -35.40
N GLU A 135 -8.24 5.30 -34.79
CA GLU A 135 -9.57 5.57 -34.25
C GLU A 135 -9.53 6.61 -33.12
N MET A 136 -8.63 6.46 -32.14
CA MET A 136 -8.48 7.41 -31.02
C MET A 136 -8.05 8.82 -31.44
N ARG A 137 -7.53 8.99 -32.66
CA ARG A 137 -7.18 10.31 -33.23
C ARG A 137 -8.38 11.04 -33.80
N LYS A 138 -9.48 10.36 -34.11
CA LYS A 138 -10.69 10.99 -34.60
C LYS A 138 -11.30 11.88 -33.50
N PRO A 139 -11.63 13.15 -33.78
CA PRO A 139 -12.13 14.08 -32.77
C PRO A 139 -13.34 13.55 -32.00
N GLU A 140 -14.30 12.94 -32.70
CA GLU A 140 -15.54 12.41 -32.15
C GLU A 140 -15.30 11.20 -31.23
N VAL A 141 -14.35 10.32 -31.56
CA VAL A 141 -13.98 9.17 -30.71
C VAL A 141 -13.27 9.66 -29.46
N ARG A 142 -12.33 10.61 -29.63
CA ARG A 142 -11.62 11.21 -28.51
C ARG A 142 -12.57 11.90 -27.54
N GLU A 143 -13.47 12.74 -28.05
CA GLU A 143 -14.47 13.45 -27.24
C GLU A 143 -15.36 12.47 -26.49
N ARG A 144 -15.80 11.40 -27.17
CA ARG A 144 -16.60 10.34 -26.54
C ARG A 144 -15.86 9.66 -25.38
N ILE A 145 -14.59 9.29 -25.57
CA ILE A 145 -13.77 8.65 -24.50
C ILE A 145 -13.53 9.60 -23.33
N LEU A 146 -13.23 10.88 -23.61
CA LEU A 146 -12.93 11.86 -22.56
C LEU A 146 -14.18 12.29 -21.75
N ASN A 147 -15.37 12.22 -22.34
CA ASN A 147 -16.64 12.52 -21.67
C ASN A 147 -17.29 11.29 -21.00
N ASP A 148 -16.71 10.11 -21.17
CA ASP A 148 -17.18 8.85 -20.59
C ASP A 148 -16.66 8.65 -19.15
N LYS A 149 -17.13 7.61 -18.46
CA LYS A 149 -16.76 7.29 -17.08
C LYS A 149 -16.26 5.86 -16.94
N PRO A 150 -15.23 5.61 -16.11
CA PRO A 150 -14.73 4.27 -15.88
C PRO A 150 -15.76 3.40 -15.13
N GLU A 151 -15.88 2.15 -15.53
CA GLU A 151 -16.61 1.11 -14.80
C GLU A 151 -15.70 0.40 -13.78
N SER A 152 -16.27 -0.13 -12.69
CA SER A 152 -15.54 -0.83 -11.61
C SER A 152 -15.52 -2.36 -11.74
N ASP A 153 -15.79 -2.89 -12.93
CA ASP A 153 -15.86 -4.33 -13.22
C ASP A 153 -14.51 -4.95 -13.65
N GLY A 154 -13.44 -4.15 -13.66
CA GLY A 154 -12.10 -4.56 -14.10
C GLY A 154 -11.23 -5.23 -13.02
N HIS A 155 -10.01 -5.61 -13.39
CA HIS A 155 -9.01 -6.14 -12.45
C HIS A 155 -8.80 -5.14 -11.30
N PRO A 156 -8.74 -5.57 -10.02
CA PRO A 156 -8.59 -4.69 -8.86
C PRO A 156 -7.34 -3.80 -8.83
N LEU A 157 -6.42 -3.90 -9.80
CA LEU A 157 -5.24 -3.04 -9.90
C LEU A 157 -5.48 -1.87 -10.88
N MET A 158 -6.57 -1.90 -11.65
CA MET A 158 -6.87 -0.88 -12.66
C MET A 158 -7.36 0.44 -12.05
N PHE A 159 -7.63 0.50 -10.73
CA PHE A 159 -7.81 1.78 -10.05
C PHE A 159 -6.59 2.69 -10.26
N ALA A 160 -5.37 2.13 -10.34
CA ALA A 160 -4.16 2.89 -10.57
C ALA A 160 -4.09 3.49 -11.98
N ALA A 161 -4.79 2.91 -12.96
CA ALA A 161 -4.94 3.50 -14.29
C ALA A 161 -5.84 4.76 -14.29
N GLN A 162 -6.50 5.06 -13.17
CA GLN A 162 -7.28 6.30 -12.99
C GLN A 162 -6.50 7.39 -12.23
N ALA A 163 -5.28 7.10 -11.78
CA ALA A 163 -4.43 8.06 -11.08
C ALA A 163 -3.77 9.07 -12.05
N TRP A 164 -4.59 9.82 -12.81
CA TRP A 164 -4.13 10.67 -13.92
C TRP A 164 -3.01 11.65 -13.54
N ASN A 165 -3.16 12.31 -12.40
CA ASN A 165 -2.17 13.28 -11.88
C ASN A 165 -0.81 12.64 -11.52
N TYR A 166 -0.76 11.31 -11.36
CA TYR A 166 0.48 10.57 -11.12
C TYR A 166 1.06 9.94 -12.40
N MET A 167 0.29 9.89 -13.49
CA MET A 167 0.74 9.39 -14.79
C MET A 167 1.33 10.51 -15.66
N PHE A 168 0.72 11.69 -15.65
CA PHE A 168 1.11 12.85 -16.45
C PHE A 168 1.25 14.10 -15.55
N PRO A 169 2.37 14.23 -14.82
CA PRO A 169 2.62 15.39 -13.95
C PRO A 169 2.85 16.69 -14.73
#